data_AF-A0ABC9EGY5-F1
#
_entry.id   AF-A0ABC9EGY5-F1
#
_cell.length_a   1.000
_cell.length_b   1.000
_cell.length_c   1.000
_cell.angle_alpha   90.00
_cell.angle_beta   90.00
_cell.angle_gamma   90.00
#
_symmetry.space_group_name_H-M   'P 1'
#
loop_
_entity.id
_entity.type
_entity.pdbx_description
1 polymer ?
#
loop_
_entity_poly.entity_id
_entity_poly.type
_entity_poly.pdbx_seq_one_letter_code
_entity_poly.pdbx_strand_id
1 'polypeptide(L)'
;MSPPPPPPPAEARLAMMELANMISVPMALTAVIRLGVPSAVWAAGANAPLSAAELLPEGHPDPSVLERLLRLLASRGVFSEHGGSPRRFALTEVGCTLVPGPSGASYADYVLQHHQDALVAAWPRLHEAVLDPTGPEPFARANAGVPAYAYYGKDREANEVMLRAMTGVSEPFMEALLDGYAGGFDGVATLVDVGGSSGACLEMIMRRVGTIKEGINFDLPDVVAAAPTIAGVRHVGGDMFKSIPSGDAIFMKELLRRAAERRQGHRLRAGGAGGDGHQHQDQGASGERHLRYDHLPDPGEGALRGGVPPARPRRGLHRLPRHLPGPLLCGSRVQEMISNFFD
;
A
#
# COMPACT_ATOMS: atom_id res chain seq x y z
N MET A 1 16.61 28.37 15.80
CA MET A 1 16.88 27.38 16.86
C MET A 1 18.11 26.59 16.46
N SER A 2 19.03 26.31 17.39
CA SER A 2 20.17 25.41 17.11
C SER A 2 19.68 23.97 16.95
N PRO A 3 20.32 23.15 16.10
CA PRO A 3 19.97 21.73 16.00
C PRO A 3 20.23 21.02 17.35
N PRO A 4 19.48 19.94 17.66
CA PRO A 4 19.76 19.13 18.83
C PRO A 4 21.16 18.51 18.74
N PRO A 5 21.83 18.24 19.88
CA PRO A 5 23.13 17.57 19.88
C PRO A 5 23.00 16.15 19.28
N PRO A 6 24.05 15.65 18.60
CA PRO A 6 24.03 14.31 18.03
C PRO A 6 23.90 13.24 19.13
N PRO A 7 23.28 12.09 18.84
CA PRO A 7 23.15 10.99 19.80
C PRO A 7 24.53 10.45 20.21
N PRO A 8 24.66 9.84 21.41
CA PRO A 8 25.88 9.19 21.86
C PRO A 8 26.42 8.18 20.84
N PRO A 9 27.75 8.02 20.69
CA PRO A 9 28.35 7.13 19.69
C PRO A 9 27.89 5.66 19.77
N ALA A 10 27.45 5.18 20.94
CA ALA A 10 26.92 3.84 21.10
C ALA A 10 25.50 3.70 20.51
N GLU A 11 24.61 4.65 20.78
CA GLU A 11 23.24 4.68 20.25
C GLU A 11 23.24 4.83 18.71
N ALA A 12 24.11 5.70 18.18
CA ALA A 12 24.29 5.86 16.74
C ALA A 12 24.76 4.57 16.04
N ARG A 13 25.65 3.80 16.67
CA ARG A 13 26.13 2.51 16.15
C ARG A 13 25.03 1.44 16.18
N LEU A 14 24.23 1.38 17.24
CA LEU A 14 23.09 0.47 17.33
C LEU A 14 22.05 0.79 16.25
N ALA A 15 21.70 2.07 16.07
CA ALA A 15 20.80 2.50 15.01
C ALA A 15 21.30 2.12 13.60
N MET A 16 22.60 2.32 13.31
CA MET A 16 23.19 1.88 12.04
C MET A 16 23.16 0.36 11.86
N MET A 17 23.39 -0.41 12.93
CA MET A 17 23.28 -1.87 12.91
C MET A 17 21.83 -2.33 12.67
N GLU A 18 20.84 -1.66 13.24
CA GLU A 18 19.42 -1.94 12.97
C GLU A 18 19.06 -1.66 11.51
N LEU A 19 19.47 -0.49 10.97
CA LEU A 19 19.27 -0.12 9.57
C LEU A 19 19.89 -1.15 8.61
N ALA A 20 21.15 -1.53 8.83
CA ALA A 20 21.86 -2.50 8.00
C ALA A 20 21.20 -3.90 8.01
N ASN A 21 20.48 -4.26 9.08
CA ASN A 21 19.78 -5.54 9.21
C ASN A 21 18.28 -5.46 8.88
N MET A 22 17.76 -4.31 8.42
CA MET A 22 16.32 -4.14 8.15
C MET A 22 15.76 -5.18 7.16
N ILE A 23 16.58 -5.65 6.20
CA ILE A 23 16.20 -6.69 5.23
C ILE A 23 15.70 -7.99 5.88
N SER A 24 16.10 -8.29 7.12
CA SER A 24 15.62 -9.45 7.86
C SER A 24 14.10 -9.47 8.08
N VAL A 25 13.45 -8.29 8.20
CA VAL A 25 12.01 -8.17 8.47
C VAL A 25 11.15 -8.55 7.25
N PRO A 26 11.30 -7.96 6.05
CA PRO A 26 10.53 -8.37 4.88
C PRO A 26 10.86 -9.78 4.40
N MET A 27 12.10 -10.27 4.58
CA MET A 27 12.44 -11.66 4.26
C MET A 27 11.75 -12.63 5.24
N ALA A 28 11.67 -12.30 6.52
CA ALA A 28 10.91 -13.09 7.49
C ALA A 28 9.40 -13.07 7.20
N LEU A 29 8.83 -11.92 6.81
CA LEU A 29 7.44 -11.83 6.34
C LEU A 29 7.21 -12.73 5.13
N THR A 30 8.06 -12.63 4.11
CA THR A 30 8.01 -13.46 2.89
C THR A 30 8.04 -14.96 3.24
N ALA A 31 8.89 -15.37 4.17
CA ALA A 31 8.97 -16.76 4.63
C ALA A 31 7.67 -17.22 5.31
N VAL A 32 7.14 -16.48 6.29
CA VAL A 32 5.91 -16.91 7.00
C VAL A 32 4.67 -16.86 6.11
N ILE A 33 4.62 -15.95 5.14
CA ILE A 33 3.57 -15.88 4.11
C ILE A 33 3.63 -17.12 3.21
N ARG A 34 4.81 -17.47 2.67
CA ARG A 34 5.00 -18.66 1.81
C ARG A 34 4.72 -19.98 2.55
N LEU A 35 4.93 -20.01 3.87
CA LEU A 35 4.55 -21.13 4.74
C LEU A 35 3.06 -21.16 5.11
N GLY A 36 2.24 -20.20 4.67
CA GLY A 36 0.81 -20.14 4.97
C GLY A 36 0.46 -19.77 6.42
N VAL A 37 1.44 -19.31 7.22
CA VAL A 37 1.30 -19.12 8.66
C VAL A 37 0.18 -18.13 9.04
N PRO A 38 0.02 -16.95 8.39
CA PRO A 38 -1.09 -16.05 8.73
C PRO A 38 -2.47 -16.73 8.60
N SER A 39 -2.70 -17.47 7.52
CA SER A 39 -3.95 -18.21 7.29
C SER A 39 -4.15 -19.36 8.29
N ALA A 40 -3.07 -20.02 8.70
CA ALA A 40 -3.14 -21.08 9.73
C ALA A 40 -3.47 -20.52 11.12
N VAL A 41 -2.89 -19.37 11.50
CA VAL A 41 -3.21 -18.68 12.77
C VAL A 41 -4.63 -18.13 12.79
N TRP A 42 -5.18 -17.75 11.64
CA TRP A 42 -6.55 -17.22 11.49
C TRP A 42 -7.60 -18.29 11.14
N ALA A 43 -7.27 -19.58 11.26
CA ALA A 43 -8.14 -20.67 10.83
C ALA A 43 -9.53 -20.60 11.48
N ALA A 44 -10.58 -20.84 10.69
CA ALA A 44 -11.99 -20.71 11.08
C ALA A 44 -12.40 -19.33 11.68
N GLY A 45 -11.64 -18.26 11.39
CA GLY A 45 -11.88 -16.92 11.93
C GLY A 45 -11.47 -16.74 13.39
N ALA A 46 -10.79 -17.73 13.97
CA ALA A 46 -10.24 -17.66 15.31
C ALA A 46 -8.75 -17.31 15.24
N ASN A 47 -8.35 -16.17 15.82
CA ASN A 47 -6.95 -15.76 15.94
C ASN A 47 -6.25 -16.49 17.11
N ALA A 48 -6.20 -17.82 17.04
CA ALA A 48 -5.77 -18.66 18.15
C ALA A 48 -4.24 -18.62 18.32
N PRO A 49 -3.70 -18.47 19.55
CA PRO A 49 -2.26 -18.55 19.78
C PRO A 49 -1.69 -19.95 19.48
N LEU A 50 -1.00 -20.11 18.36
CA LEU A 50 -0.37 -21.37 17.93
C LEU A 50 1.16 -21.32 18.10
N SER A 51 1.76 -22.44 18.48
CA SER A 51 3.22 -22.60 18.53
C SER A 51 3.80 -22.88 17.14
N ALA A 52 5.10 -22.66 16.98
CA ALA A 52 5.79 -22.97 15.73
C ALA A 52 5.70 -24.45 15.32
N ALA A 53 5.48 -25.38 16.27
CA ALA A 53 5.26 -26.80 15.98
C ALA A 53 3.85 -27.10 15.44
N GLU A 54 2.82 -26.37 15.91
CA GLU A 54 1.44 -26.48 15.41
C GLU A 54 1.26 -25.78 14.04
N LEU A 55 2.20 -24.91 13.65
CA LEU A 55 2.21 -24.16 12.39
C LEU A 55 3.04 -24.80 11.27
N LEU A 56 3.67 -25.95 11.55
CA LEU A 56 4.47 -26.71 10.58
C LEU A 56 3.84 -28.09 10.33
N PRO A 57 4.21 -28.76 9.22
CA PRO A 57 3.77 -30.13 8.97
C PRO A 57 4.10 -31.07 10.14
N GLU A 58 3.20 -32.03 10.39
CA GLU A 58 3.38 -33.02 11.45
C GLU A 58 4.72 -33.77 11.29
N GLY A 59 5.47 -33.89 12.40
CA GLY A 59 6.80 -34.51 12.39
C GLY A 59 7.95 -33.62 11.90
N HIS A 60 7.74 -32.31 11.68
CA HIS A 60 8.83 -31.39 11.31
C HIS A 60 9.97 -31.42 12.36
N PRO A 61 11.24 -31.65 11.95
CA PRO A 61 12.32 -32.01 12.88
C PRO A 61 12.79 -30.86 13.77
N ASP A 62 12.65 -29.60 13.34
CA ASP A 62 13.06 -28.43 14.12
C ASP A 62 12.11 -27.23 13.93
N PRO A 63 11.13 -27.01 14.82
CA PRO A 63 10.28 -25.82 14.78
C PRO A 63 10.97 -24.53 15.27
N SER A 64 12.20 -24.60 15.81
CA SER A 64 12.87 -23.44 16.41
C SER A 64 13.21 -22.35 15.39
N VAL A 65 13.42 -22.72 14.12
CA VAL A 65 13.67 -21.76 13.03
C VAL A 65 12.44 -20.88 12.81
N LEU A 66 11.25 -21.47 12.71
CA LEU A 66 10.00 -20.70 12.60
C LEU A 66 9.73 -19.89 13.87
N GLU A 67 9.96 -20.45 15.07
CA GLU A 67 9.82 -19.69 16.32
C GLU A 67 10.69 -18.43 16.31
N ARG A 68 11.94 -18.50 15.81
CA ARG A 68 12.82 -17.33 15.69
C ARG A 68 12.31 -16.29 14.70
N LEU A 69 11.71 -16.69 13.58
CA LEU A 69 11.07 -15.78 12.64
C LEU A 69 9.83 -15.10 13.25
N LEU A 70 8.97 -15.87 13.91
CA LEU A 70 7.78 -15.35 14.59
C LEU A 70 8.14 -14.38 15.72
N ARG A 71 9.21 -14.63 16.47
CA ARG A 71 9.74 -13.68 17.47
C ARG A 71 10.29 -12.39 16.86
N LEU A 72 10.99 -12.47 15.72
CA LEU A 72 11.44 -11.28 15.00
C LEU A 72 10.22 -10.44 14.57
N LEU A 73 9.21 -11.07 13.97
CA LEU A 73 8.00 -10.41 13.51
C LEU A 73 7.11 -9.91 14.67
N ALA A 74 7.12 -10.59 15.82
CA ALA A 74 6.48 -10.12 17.06
C ALA A 74 7.16 -8.85 17.60
N SER A 75 8.49 -8.76 17.55
CA SER A 75 9.20 -7.52 17.93
C SER A 75 8.93 -6.33 16.98
N ARG A 76 8.37 -6.60 15.79
CA ARG A 76 7.87 -5.61 14.83
C ARG A 76 6.35 -5.44 14.86
N GLY A 77 5.67 -6.05 15.84
CA GLY A 77 4.23 -5.88 16.06
C GLY A 77 3.34 -6.58 15.03
N VAL A 78 3.82 -7.57 14.28
CA VAL A 78 3.03 -8.38 13.33
C VAL A 78 2.34 -9.56 14.05
N PHE A 79 3.03 -10.13 15.03
CA PHE A 79 2.51 -11.18 15.92
C PHE A 79 2.53 -10.70 17.37
N SER A 80 1.69 -11.30 18.20
CA SER A 80 1.72 -11.22 19.66
C SER A 80 2.32 -12.51 20.21
N GLU A 81 3.36 -12.42 21.05
CA GLU A 81 3.96 -13.57 21.74
C GLU A 81 3.16 -13.86 23.02
N HIS A 82 2.58 -15.05 23.10
CA HIS A 82 1.85 -15.58 24.25
C HIS A 82 2.74 -16.59 24.99
N GLY A 83 2.73 -16.47 26.32
CA GLY A 83 3.79 -17.03 27.16
C GLY A 83 3.87 -18.56 27.22
N GLY A 84 5.02 -19.04 27.72
CA GLY A 84 5.25 -20.45 28.01
C GLY A 84 6.43 -21.06 27.24
N SER A 85 6.58 -22.38 27.40
CA SER A 85 7.43 -23.24 26.59
C SER A 85 6.56 -24.45 26.21
N PRO A 86 6.15 -24.62 24.94
CA PRO A 86 6.51 -23.79 23.77
C PRO A 86 5.90 -22.39 23.81
N ARG A 87 6.52 -21.45 23.09
CA ARG A 87 5.92 -20.13 22.82
C ARG A 87 4.74 -20.28 21.85
N ARG A 88 3.74 -19.40 21.98
CA ARG A 88 2.58 -19.33 21.08
C ARG A 88 2.45 -17.95 20.47
N PHE A 89 1.90 -17.86 19.26
CA PHE A 89 1.80 -16.64 18.49
C PHE A 89 0.38 -16.49 17.92
N ALA A 90 -0.19 -15.30 18.07
CA ALA A 90 -1.41 -14.88 17.39
C ALA A 90 -1.12 -13.62 16.57
N LEU A 91 -1.88 -13.34 15.52
CA LEU A 91 -1.72 -12.13 14.72
C LEU A 91 -2.11 -10.89 15.54
N THR A 92 -1.44 -9.76 15.30
CA THR A 92 -1.93 -8.43 15.71
C THR A 92 -2.86 -7.88 14.64
N GLU A 93 -3.45 -6.70 14.85
CA GLU A 93 -4.16 -5.95 13.80
C GLU A 93 -3.33 -5.79 12.51
N VAL A 94 -2.01 -5.53 12.64
CA VAL A 94 -1.08 -5.48 11.51
C VAL A 94 -0.94 -6.86 10.86
N GLY A 95 -0.76 -7.92 11.65
CA GLY A 95 -0.68 -9.28 11.14
C GLY A 95 -1.94 -9.75 10.42
N CYS A 96 -3.13 -9.34 10.87
CA CYS A 96 -4.41 -9.69 10.25
C CYS A 96 -4.50 -9.19 8.80
N THR A 97 -3.82 -8.10 8.44
CA THR A 97 -3.78 -7.61 7.04
C THR A 97 -3.15 -8.60 6.05
N LEU A 98 -2.39 -9.58 6.53
CA LEU A 98 -1.78 -10.64 5.72
C LEU A 98 -2.78 -11.78 5.40
N VAL A 99 -3.91 -11.86 6.11
CA VAL A 99 -4.92 -12.89 5.86
C VAL A 99 -5.72 -12.54 4.61
N PRO A 100 -5.96 -13.49 3.67
CA PRO A 100 -6.82 -13.28 2.51
C PRO A 100 -8.21 -12.73 2.86
N GLY A 101 -8.60 -11.65 2.18
CA GLY A 101 -9.96 -11.10 2.21
C GLY A 101 -10.95 -11.87 1.33
N PRO A 102 -12.16 -11.34 1.12
CA PRO A 102 -13.22 -12.01 0.33
C PRO A 102 -12.83 -12.33 -1.12
N SER A 103 -11.92 -11.56 -1.72
CA SER A 103 -11.35 -11.79 -3.05
C SER A 103 -10.27 -12.88 -3.10
N GLY A 104 -9.78 -13.33 -1.94
CA GLY A 104 -8.60 -14.17 -1.81
C GLY A 104 -7.26 -13.40 -1.87
N ALA A 105 -7.27 -12.07 -1.99
CA ALA A 105 -6.07 -11.22 -1.93
C ALA A 105 -5.85 -10.60 -0.54
N SER A 106 -4.62 -10.17 -0.23
CA SER A 106 -4.29 -9.43 1.00
C SER A 106 -2.99 -8.62 0.89
N TYR A 107 -2.59 -7.93 1.96
CA TYR A 107 -1.24 -7.31 2.02
C TYR A 107 -0.11 -8.34 1.95
N ALA A 108 -0.38 -9.64 2.12
CA ALA A 108 0.62 -10.67 1.87
C ALA A 108 1.07 -10.70 0.40
N ASP A 109 0.15 -10.53 -0.55
CA ASP A 109 0.47 -10.46 -1.98
C ASP A 109 1.36 -9.25 -2.29
N TYR A 110 1.06 -8.11 -1.67
CA TYR A 110 1.88 -6.90 -1.75
C TYR A 110 3.31 -7.11 -1.25
N VAL A 111 3.47 -7.79 -0.09
CA VAL A 111 4.78 -8.15 0.44
C VAL A 111 5.51 -9.10 -0.51
N LEU A 112 4.84 -10.11 -1.06
CA LEU A 112 5.46 -11.04 -2.01
C LEU A 112 5.93 -10.34 -3.28
N GLN A 113 5.11 -9.46 -3.86
CA GLN A 113 5.43 -8.68 -5.05
C GLN A 113 6.67 -7.79 -4.84
N HIS A 114 6.75 -7.08 -3.71
CA HIS A 114 7.88 -6.19 -3.39
C HIS A 114 9.20 -6.94 -3.14
N HIS A 115 9.14 -8.26 -2.97
CA HIS A 115 10.29 -9.10 -2.64
C HIS A 115 10.47 -10.28 -3.62
N GLN A 116 9.99 -10.12 -4.86
CA GLN A 116 10.35 -11.00 -5.98
C GLN A 116 11.84 -10.82 -6.34
N ASP A 117 12.52 -11.91 -6.68
CA ASP A 117 13.98 -11.94 -6.92
C ASP A 117 14.46 -10.88 -7.91
N ALA A 118 13.72 -10.70 -9.03
CA ALA A 118 14.02 -9.70 -10.06
C ALA A 118 14.00 -8.25 -9.53
N LEU A 119 13.15 -7.96 -8.55
CA LEU A 119 13.05 -6.66 -7.88
C LEU A 119 14.08 -6.54 -6.75
N VAL A 120 14.33 -7.62 -6.01
CA VAL A 120 15.39 -7.64 -4.99
C VAL A 120 16.77 -7.38 -5.61
N ALA A 121 17.01 -7.91 -6.82
CA ALA A 121 18.22 -7.68 -7.61
C ALA A 121 18.40 -6.23 -8.09
N ALA A 122 17.35 -5.40 -8.08
CA ALA A 122 17.42 -3.98 -8.46
C ALA A 122 18.05 -3.11 -7.36
N TRP A 123 17.83 -3.41 -6.08
CA TRP A 123 18.29 -2.57 -4.96
C TRP A 123 19.80 -2.32 -4.93
N PRO A 124 20.70 -3.28 -5.22
CA PRO A 124 22.13 -3.01 -5.33
C PRO A 124 22.49 -2.01 -6.45
N ARG A 125 21.66 -1.87 -7.49
CA ARG A 125 21.88 -1.01 -8.66
C ARG A 125 21.47 0.45 -8.47
N LEU A 126 20.86 0.81 -7.33
CA LEU A 126 20.44 2.19 -7.04
C LEU A 126 21.55 3.23 -7.27
N HIS A 127 22.77 2.93 -6.85
CA HIS A 127 23.90 3.83 -6.99
C HIS A 127 24.29 4.10 -8.47
N GLU A 128 24.03 3.14 -9.36
CA GLU A 128 24.31 3.29 -10.80
C GLU A 128 23.32 4.24 -11.47
N ALA A 129 22.05 4.21 -11.07
CA ALA A 129 21.03 5.15 -11.56
C ALA A 129 21.26 6.59 -11.06
N VAL A 130 21.91 6.77 -9.91
CA VAL A 130 22.34 8.10 -9.43
C VAL A 130 23.52 8.64 -10.25
N LEU A 131 24.43 7.76 -10.70
CA LEU A 131 25.59 8.12 -11.52
C LEU A 131 25.24 8.35 -13.01
N ASP A 132 24.24 7.64 -13.51
CA ASP A 132 23.71 7.74 -14.87
C ASP A 132 22.17 7.81 -14.84
N PRO A 133 21.61 9.02 -14.60
CA PRO A 133 20.17 9.25 -14.53
C PRO A 133 19.49 9.28 -15.91
N THR A 134 20.26 9.12 -16.99
CA THR A 134 19.76 9.06 -18.37
C THR A 134 19.72 7.65 -18.95
N GLY A 135 20.44 6.70 -18.34
CA GLY A 135 20.41 5.30 -18.71
C GLY A 135 19.23 4.53 -18.12
N PRO A 136 19.26 3.18 -18.16
CA PRO A 136 18.18 2.35 -17.66
C PRO A 136 17.94 2.54 -16.16
N GLU A 137 16.71 2.35 -15.71
CA GLU A 137 16.34 2.36 -14.29
C GLU A 137 16.89 1.10 -13.55
N PRO A 138 16.98 1.09 -12.20
CA PRO A 138 17.66 0.04 -11.44
C PRO A 138 17.18 -1.41 -11.71
N PHE A 139 15.89 -1.62 -11.93
CA PHE A 139 15.31 -2.92 -12.29
C PHE A 139 15.75 -3.33 -13.70
N ALA A 140 15.66 -2.46 -14.70
CA ALA A 140 16.17 -2.73 -16.04
C ALA A 140 17.69 -3.00 -16.04
N ARG A 141 18.48 -2.29 -15.22
CA ARG A 141 19.92 -2.58 -15.02
C ARG A 141 20.16 -3.99 -14.47
N ALA A 142 19.34 -4.44 -13.53
CA ALA A 142 19.41 -5.79 -12.98
C ALA A 142 18.90 -6.87 -13.96
N ASN A 143 17.91 -6.55 -14.80
CA ASN A 143 17.15 -7.49 -15.62
C ASN A 143 17.42 -7.31 -17.13
N ALA A 144 18.71 -7.24 -17.50
CA ALA A 144 19.18 -7.25 -18.90
C ALA A 144 18.56 -6.17 -19.82
N GLY A 145 18.26 -4.99 -19.27
CA GLY A 145 17.65 -3.87 -19.99
C GLY A 145 16.12 -3.97 -20.16
N VAL A 146 15.47 -4.97 -19.56
CA VAL A 146 14.01 -5.16 -19.64
C VAL A 146 13.30 -4.38 -18.52
N PRO A 147 12.45 -3.38 -18.83
CA PRO A 147 11.68 -2.65 -17.81
C PRO A 147 10.68 -3.54 -17.07
N ALA A 148 10.35 -3.20 -15.81
CA ALA A 148 9.50 -3.99 -14.92
C ALA A 148 8.19 -4.49 -15.58
N TYR A 149 7.38 -3.61 -16.17
CA TYR A 149 6.14 -4.02 -16.85
C TYR A 149 6.35 -5.01 -18.00
N ALA A 150 7.42 -4.84 -18.79
CA ALA A 150 7.75 -5.73 -19.90
C ALA A 150 8.41 -7.04 -19.46
N TYR A 151 8.95 -7.09 -18.24
CA TYR A 151 9.41 -8.29 -17.57
C TYR A 151 8.21 -9.11 -17.07
N TYR A 152 7.37 -8.51 -16.23
CA TYR A 152 6.21 -9.18 -15.63
C TYR A 152 5.17 -9.59 -16.67
N GLY A 153 4.94 -8.81 -17.72
CA GLY A 153 4.03 -9.18 -18.82
C GLY A 153 4.41 -10.46 -19.58
N LYS A 154 5.63 -11.01 -19.37
CA LYS A 154 6.09 -12.28 -19.96
C LYS A 154 6.00 -13.46 -18.99
N ASP A 155 5.82 -13.21 -17.70
CA ASP A 155 5.76 -14.22 -16.64
C ASP A 155 4.36 -14.20 -16.00
N ARG A 156 3.56 -15.24 -16.30
CA ARG A 156 2.18 -15.34 -15.82
C ARG A 156 2.11 -15.37 -14.29
N GLU A 157 3.01 -16.08 -13.61
CA GLU A 157 2.98 -16.20 -12.15
C GLU A 157 3.36 -14.87 -11.49
N ALA A 158 4.42 -14.23 -11.99
CA ALA A 158 4.85 -12.94 -11.45
C ALA A 158 3.83 -11.82 -11.73
N ASN A 159 3.13 -11.86 -12.87
CA ASN A 159 2.01 -10.97 -13.18
C ASN A 159 0.78 -11.23 -12.31
N GLU A 160 0.44 -12.50 -12.05
CA GLU A 160 -0.65 -12.87 -11.13
C GLU A 160 -0.39 -12.36 -9.70
N VAL A 161 0.85 -12.45 -9.22
CA VAL A 161 1.27 -11.85 -7.95
C VAL A 161 1.16 -10.32 -7.97
N MET A 162 1.53 -9.65 -9.06
CA MET A 162 1.36 -8.19 -9.23
C MET A 162 -0.11 -7.77 -9.17
N LEU A 163 -0.98 -8.47 -9.91
CA LEU A 163 -2.42 -8.18 -9.92
C LEU A 163 -3.05 -8.41 -8.54
N ARG A 164 -2.72 -9.52 -7.87
CA ARG A 164 -3.17 -9.80 -6.49
C ARG A 164 -2.65 -8.77 -5.49
N ALA A 165 -1.41 -8.29 -5.62
CA ALA A 165 -0.85 -7.24 -4.79
C ALA A 165 -1.62 -5.91 -4.93
N MET A 166 -1.98 -5.53 -6.16
CA MET A 166 -2.81 -4.34 -6.40
C MET A 166 -4.19 -4.48 -5.76
N THR A 167 -4.85 -5.63 -5.87
CA THR A 167 -6.12 -5.92 -5.21
C THR A 167 -5.99 -5.88 -3.69
N GLY A 168 -5.00 -6.57 -3.12
CA GLY A 168 -4.80 -6.71 -1.68
C GLY A 168 -4.49 -5.40 -0.92
N VAL A 169 -3.96 -4.38 -1.60
CA VAL A 169 -3.83 -3.02 -1.07
C VAL A 169 -5.09 -2.18 -1.32
N SER A 170 -5.72 -2.35 -2.49
CA SER A 170 -6.86 -1.53 -2.91
C SER A 170 -8.12 -1.84 -2.12
N GLU A 171 -8.42 -3.11 -1.84
CA GLU A 171 -9.65 -3.49 -1.14
C GLU A 171 -9.72 -2.92 0.29
N PRO A 172 -8.71 -3.09 1.18
CA PRO A 172 -8.76 -2.50 2.52
C PRO A 172 -8.79 -0.98 2.50
N PHE A 173 -8.14 -0.34 1.51
CA PHE A 173 -8.21 1.10 1.31
C PHE A 173 -9.63 1.54 0.91
N MET A 174 -10.27 0.83 0.00
CA MET A 174 -11.63 1.15 -0.47
C MET A 174 -12.68 0.91 0.62
N GLU A 175 -12.57 -0.16 1.42
CA GLU A 175 -13.45 -0.37 2.58
C GLU A 175 -13.31 0.77 3.60
N ALA A 176 -12.07 1.12 3.99
CA ALA A 176 -11.82 2.21 4.93
C ALA A 176 -12.29 3.58 4.39
N LEU A 177 -12.15 3.81 3.07
CA LEU A 177 -12.69 4.99 2.41
C LEU A 177 -14.22 5.00 2.44
N LEU A 178 -14.89 3.88 2.16
CA LEU A 178 -16.35 3.79 2.11
C LEU A 178 -16.99 3.91 3.51
N ASP A 179 -16.35 3.38 4.55
CA ASP A 179 -16.79 3.55 5.93
C ASP A 179 -16.53 4.98 6.47
N GLY A 180 -15.42 5.62 6.05
CA GLY A 180 -15.07 6.98 6.46
C GLY A 180 -15.78 8.10 5.66
N TYR A 181 -16.20 7.84 4.42
CA TYR A 181 -16.75 8.82 3.48
C TYR A 181 -18.29 8.79 3.40
N ALA A 182 -18.93 8.72 4.58
CA ALA A 182 -20.38 8.71 4.70
C ALA A 182 -21.03 9.92 4.01
N GLY A 183 -22.00 9.66 3.12
CA GLY A 183 -22.70 10.68 2.34
C GLY A 183 -21.90 11.29 1.17
N GLY A 184 -20.63 10.90 0.98
CA GLY A 184 -19.76 11.47 -0.06
C GLY A 184 -20.18 11.16 -1.51
N PHE A 185 -21.10 10.20 -1.69
CA PHE A 185 -21.73 9.83 -2.96
C PHE A 185 -23.23 10.17 -3.01
N ASP A 186 -23.74 10.98 -2.07
CA ASP A 186 -25.15 11.34 -2.02
C ASP A 186 -25.58 12.13 -3.26
N GLY A 187 -26.68 11.67 -3.88
CA GLY A 187 -27.20 12.25 -5.13
C GLY A 187 -26.44 11.85 -6.40
N VAL A 188 -25.41 11.01 -6.32
CA VAL A 188 -24.73 10.43 -7.49
C VAL A 188 -25.56 9.24 -8.01
N ALA A 189 -26.00 9.32 -9.27
CA ALA A 189 -26.64 8.21 -9.98
C ALA A 189 -25.68 7.58 -11.02
N THR A 190 -24.79 8.37 -11.60
CA THR A 190 -23.76 7.98 -12.57
C THR A 190 -22.36 8.34 -12.04
N LEU A 191 -21.53 7.35 -11.75
CA LEU A 191 -20.16 7.55 -11.26
C LEU A 191 -19.12 7.15 -12.31
N VAL A 192 -18.17 8.03 -12.61
CA VAL A 192 -17.06 7.75 -13.53
C VAL A 192 -15.79 7.43 -12.74
N ASP A 193 -15.27 6.21 -12.83
CA ASP A 193 -13.96 5.83 -12.30
C ASP A 193 -12.91 5.99 -13.41
N VAL A 194 -12.15 7.09 -13.35
CA VAL A 194 -11.07 7.39 -14.30
C VAL A 194 -9.83 6.65 -13.85
N GLY A 195 -9.18 5.92 -14.76
CA GLY A 195 -8.10 5.00 -14.47
C GLY A 195 -8.50 3.79 -13.61
N GLY A 196 -9.78 3.38 -13.70
CA GLY A 196 -10.36 2.31 -12.89
C GLY A 196 -9.83 0.91 -13.22
N SER A 197 -9.01 0.74 -14.26
CA SER A 197 -8.41 -0.54 -14.67
C SER A 197 -9.45 -1.65 -14.84
N SER A 198 -9.44 -2.68 -13.99
CA SER A 198 -10.44 -3.77 -13.99
C SER A 198 -11.85 -3.31 -13.58
N GLY A 199 -12.00 -2.14 -12.98
CA GLY A 199 -13.27 -1.63 -12.44
C GLY A 199 -13.59 -2.11 -11.02
N ALA A 200 -12.66 -2.81 -10.35
CA ALA A 200 -12.88 -3.37 -9.02
C ALA A 200 -13.23 -2.30 -7.96
N CYS A 201 -12.59 -1.12 -8.00
CA CYS A 201 -12.91 -0.03 -7.07
C CYS A 201 -14.34 0.49 -7.29
N LEU A 202 -14.72 0.71 -8.54
CA LEU A 202 -16.08 1.09 -8.92
C LEU A 202 -17.12 0.04 -8.51
N GLU A 203 -16.82 -1.26 -8.66
CA GLU A 203 -17.69 -2.34 -8.18
C GLU A 203 -17.91 -2.27 -6.66
N MET A 204 -16.85 -2.10 -5.88
CA MET A 204 -16.95 -1.96 -4.41
C MET A 204 -17.82 -0.76 -4.02
N ILE A 205 -17.61 0.40 -4.66
CA ILE A 205 -18.41 1.60 -4.42
C ILE A 205 -19.89 1.32 -4.74
N MET A 206 -20.22 0.76 -5.91
CA MET A 206 -21.60 0.49 -6.30
C MET A 206 -22.28 -0.58 -5.43
N ARG A 207 -21.55 -1.59 -4.96
CA ARG A 207 -22.06 -2.59 -4.01
C ARG A 207 -22.44 -1.98 -2.65
N ARG A 208 -21.69 -0.97 -2.18
CA ARG A 208 -21.93 -0.28 -0.90
C ARG A 208 -22.95 0.86 -1.02
N VAL A 209 -22.94 1.56 -2.16
CA VAL A 209 -23.70 2.79 -2.43
C VAL A 209 -24.80 2.50 -3.48
N GLY A 210 -25.87 1.85 -3.03
CA GLY A 210 -26.96 1.40 -3.90
C GLY A 210 -27.80 2.51 -4.57
N THR A 211 -27.49 3.79 -4.35
CA THR A 211 -28.07 4.92 -5.10
C THR A 211 -27.46 5.05 -6.50
N ILE A 212 -26.19 4.70 -6.68
CA ILE A 212 -25.50 4.71 -7.98
C ILE A 212 -26.08 3.59 -8.84
N LYS A 213 -26.51 3.94 -10.06
CA LYS A 213 -27.18 3.03 -11.01
C LYS A 213 -26.33 2.70 -12.23
N GLU A 214 -25.51 3.65 -12.69
CA GLU A 214 -24.52 3.43 -13.75
C GLU A 214 -23.12 3.74 -13.21
N GLY A 215 -22.21 2.79 -13.37
CA GLY A 215 -20.79 3.02 -13.25
C GLY A 215 -20.15 3.13 -14.63
N ILE A 216 -19.24 4.07 -14.82
CA ILE A 216 -18.41 4.18 -16.03
C ILE A 216 -16.97 3.92 -15.62
N ASN A 217 -16.44 2.73 -15.89
CA ASN A 217 -15.02 2.43 -15.74
C ASN A 217 -14.28 2.93 -16.99
N PHE A 218 -13.40 3.91 -16.83
CA PHE A 218 -12.71 4.58 -17.92
C PHE A 218 -11.19 4.42 -17.81
N ASP A 219 -10.56 3.75 -18.77
CA ASP A 219 -9.10 3.56 -18.84
C ASP A 219 -8.67 3.48 -20.31
N LEU A 220 -7.40 3.16 -20.59
CA LEU A 220 -6.90 2.91 -21.93
C LEU A 220 -7.67 1.77 -22.61
N PRO A 221 -7.91 1.81 -23.95
CA PRO A 221 -8.72 0.82 -24.65
C PRO A 221 -8.32 -0.64 -24.39
N ASP A 222 -7.02 -0.94 -24.40
CA ASP A 222 -6.51 -2.31 -24.20
C ASP A 222 -6.69 -2.79 -22.75
N VAL A 223 -6.70 -1.87 -21.77
CA VAL A 223 -6.90 -2.18 -20.35
C VAL A 223 -8.37 -2.53 -20.11
N VAL A 224 -9.29 -1.68 -20.55
CA VAL A 224 -10.73 -1.93 -20.35
C VAL A 224 -11.26 -3.10 -21.19
N ALA A 225 -10.60 -3.43 -22.31
CA ALA A 225 -10.92 -4.62 -23.12
C ALA A 225 -10.61 -5.94 -22.39
N ALA A 226 -9.68 -5.93 -21.43
CA ALA A 226 -9.34 -7.07 -20.58
C ALA A 226 -10.11 -7.09 -19.25
N ALA A 227 -10.96 -6.09 -18.97
CA ALA A 227 -11.69 -5.99 -17.72
C ALA A 227 -12.85 -7.02 -17.64
N PRO A 228 -13.13 -7.59 -16.45
CA PRO A 228 -14.27 -8.49 -16.26
C PRO A 228 -15.60 -7.75 -16.38
N THR A 229 -16.65 -8.43 -16.86
CA THR A 229 -18.00 -7.85 -16.89
C THR A 229 -18.54 -7.68 -15.48
N ILE A 230 -18.80 -6.43 -15.08
CA ILE A 230 -19.38 -6.06 -13.78
C ILE A 230 -20.80 -5.53 -13.98
N ALA A 231 -21.75 -6.00 -13.17
CA ALA A 231 -23.16 -5.60 -13.28
C ALA A 231 -23.35 -4.11 -12.95
N GLY A 232 -24.02 -3.38 -13.85
CA GLY A 232 -24.23 -1.92 -13.73
C GLY A 232 -23.03 -1.06 -14.14
N VAL A 233 -21.90 -1.67 -14.53
CA VAL A 233 -20.70 -0.96 -14.99
C VAL A 233 -20.57 -1.05 -16.52
N ARG A 234 -20.25 0.08 -17.14
CA ARG A 234 -19.89 0.19 -18.55
C ARG A 234 -18.40 0.53 -18.66
N HIS A 235 -17.68 -0.33 -19.37
CA HIS A 235 -16.27 -0.13 -19.68
C HIS A 235 -16.11 0.79 -20.88
N VAL A 236 -15.28 1.83 -20.78
CA VAL A 236 -15.09 2.84 -21.82
C VAL A 236 -13.59 3.07 -22.04
N GLY A 237 -13.12 2.78 -23.26
CA GLY A 237 -11.73 2.98 -23.64
C GLY A 237 -11.47 4.42 -24.09
N GLY A 238 -10.42 5.05 -23.59
CA GLY A 238 -10.03 6.38 -24.05
C GLY A 238 -8.74 6.91 -23.43
N ASP A 239 -8.57 8.23 -23.50
CA ASP A 239 -7.40 8.95 -23.03
C ASP A 239 -7.86 10.16 -22.20
N MET A 240 -7.64 10.09 -20.88
CA MET A 240 -8.10 11.12 -19.94
C MET A 240 -7.47 12.50 -20.19
N PHE A 241 -6.36 12.57 -20.92
CA PHE A 241 -5.74 13.85 -21.29
C PHE A 241 -6.44 14.53 -22.49
N LYS A 242 -7.33 13.80 -23.19
CA LYS A 242 -8.15 14.32 -24.30
C LYS A 242 -9.60 14.57 -23.87
N SER A 243 -10.21 13.60 -23.19
CA SER A 243 -11.61 13.67 -22.76
C SER A 243 -11.88 12.63 -21.68
N ILE A 244 -12.71 12.99 -20.70
CA ILE A 244 -13.26 12.08 -19.68
C ILE A 244 -14.78 11.94 -19.95
N PRO A 245 -15.39 10.75 -19.83
CA PRO A 245 -16.84 10.60 -19.95
C PRO A 245 -17.60 11.45 -18.93
N SER A 246 -18.78 11.97 -19.31
CA SER A 246 -19.65 12.70 -18.38
C SER A 246 -20.37 11.76 -17.41
N GLY A 247 -20.57 12.23 -16.18
CA GLY A 247 -21.36 11.60 -15.12
C GLY A 247 -21.61 12.62 -13.99
N ASP A 248 -22.33 12.22 -12.94
CA ASP A 248 -22.66 13.12 -11.82
C ASP A 248 -21.45 13.38 -10.90
N ALA A 249 -20.51 12.45 -10.86
CA ALA A 249 -19.25 12.55 -10.15
C ALA A 249 -18.11 11.79 -10.86
N ILE A 250 -16.88 12.21 -10.60
CA ILE A 250 -15.65 11.56 -11.05
C ILE A 250 -14.87 11.07 -9.82
N PHE A 251 -14.52 9.79 -9.83
CA PHE A 251 -13.60 9.15 -8.90
C PHE A 251 -12.24 8.91 -9.60
N MET A 252 -11.15 9.05 -8.85
CA MET A 252 -9.78 8.88 -9.33
C MET A 252 -8.90 8.33 -8.21
N LYS A 253 -8.61 7.03 -8.21
CA LYS A 253 -7.68 6.41 -7.26
C LYS A 253 -6.25 6.46 -7.81
N GLU A 254 -5.37 7.17 -7.10
CA GLU A 254 -3.91 7.19 -7.32
C GLU A 254 -3.38 7.78 -8.66
N LEU A 255 -4.24 8.21 -9.60
CA LEU A 255 -3.79 8.78 -10.88
C LEU A 255 -3.11 10.14 -10.79
N LEU A 256 -3.48 10.99 -9.81
CA LEU A 256 -2.90 12.34 -9.70
C LEU A 256 -1.37 12.32 -9.54
N ARG A 257 -0.83 11.24 -8.97
CA ARG A 257 0.61 10.92 -8.89
C ARG A 257 1.19 10.70 -10.29
N ARG A 258 0.76 9.63 -10.97
CA ARG A 258 1.18 9.23 -12.33
C ARG A 258 0.99 10.31 -13.40
N ALA A 259 -0.07 11.12 -13.28
CA ALA A 259 -0.36 12.19 -14.23
C ALA A 259 0.62 13.37 -14.13
N ALA A 260 1.20 13.63 -12.95
CA ALA A 260 2.19 14.67 -12.75
C ALA A 260 3.52 14.31 -13.43
N GLU A 261 3.98 13.07 -13.25
CA GLU A 261 5.18 12.52 -13.89
C GLU A 261 5.07 12.56 -15.43
N ARG A 262 3.97 12.04 -15.99
CA ARG A 262 3.75 12.06 -17.46
C ARG A 262 3.64 13.46 -18.04
N ARG A 263 3.07 14.44 -17.32
CA ARG A 263 3.08 15.86 -17.75
C ARG A 263 4.49 16.45 -17.78
N GLN A 264 5.37 16.06 -16.85
CA GLN A 264 6.78 16.50 -16.88
C GLN A 264 7.52 15.87 -18.07
N GLY A 265 7.39 14.54 -18.27
CA GLY A 265 7.96 13.85 -19.43
C GLY A 265 7.49 14.42 -20.78
N HIS A 266 6.20 14.75 -20.89
CA HIS A 266 5.66 15.35 -22.11
C HIS A 266 6.14 16.79 -22.34
N ARG A 267 6.33 17.59 -21.27
CA ARG A 267 6.96 18.93 -21.36
C ARG A 267 8.44 18.86 -21.74
N LEU A 268 9.18 17.88 -21.22
CA LEU A 268 10.59 17.67 -21.57
C LEU A 268 10.75 17.26 -23.05
N ARG A 269 9.85 16.41 -23.57
CA ARG A 269 9.82 16.07 -25.01
C ARG A 269 9.34 17.22 -25.90
N ALA A 270 8.33 17.98 -25.46
CA ALA A 270 7.83 19.14 -26.20
C ALA A 270 8.82 20.32 -26.21
N GLY A 271 9.62 20.49 -25.15
CA GLY A 271 10.66 21.52 -25.05
C GLY A 271 11.82 21.36 -26.05
N GLY A 272 11.88 20.25 -26.79
CA GLY A 272 12.79 20.05 -27.91
C GLY A 272 12.29 20.62 -29.26
N ALA A 273 11.06 21.14 -29.32
CA ALA A 273 10.47 21.69 -30.54
C ALA A 273 9.98 23.13 -30.33
N GLY A 274 10.45 24.03 -31.20
CA GLY A 274 10.29 25.49 -31.19
C GLY A 274 8.99 26.05 -30.60
N GLY A 275 9.14 27.10 -29.79
CA GLY A 275 8.01 27.88 -29.33
C GLY A 275 7.47 28.83 -30.40
N ASP A 276 6.20 29.19 -30.26
CA ASP A 276 5.80 30.60 -30.34
C ASP A 276 4.52 30.81 -29.52
N GLY A 277 4.31 32.02 -29.02
CA GLY A 277 3.25 32.30 -28.06
C GLY A 277 1.93 32.73 -28.71
N HIS A 278 0.81 32.22 -28.21
CA HIS A 278 -0.44 32.99 -28.20
C HIS A 278 -1.21 32.78 -26.89
N GLN A 279 -1.60 33.90 -26.28
CA GLN A 279 -2.58 33.92 -25.21
C GLN A 279 -3.97 33.72 -25.83
N HIS A 280 -4.74 32.80 -25.28
CA HIS A 280 -6.20 32.82 -25.43
C HIS A 280 -6.84 32.76 -24.06
N GLN A 281 -7.59 33.81 -23.74
CA GLN A 281 -8.65 33.73 -22.75
C GLN A 281 -9.80 32.93 -23.36
N ASP A 282 -10.48 32.12 -22.56
CA ASP A 282 -11.93 31.96 -22.75
C ASP A 282 -12.63 31.75 -21.40
N GLN A 283 -13.89 32.15 -21.34
CA GLN A 283 -14.77 32.05 -20.17
C GLN A 283 -15.85 31.01 -20.47
N GLY A 284 -16.13 30.11 -19.53
CA GLY A 284 -17.22 29.14 -19.68
C GLY A 284 -17.50 28.41 -18.38
N ALA A 285 -18.72 28.50 -17.88
CA ALA A 285 -19.12 27.85 -16.63
C ALA A 285 -19.74 26.47 -16.88
N SER A 286 -19.19 25.44 -16.24
CA SER A 286 -19.90 24.19 -15.91
C SER A 286 -19.78 23.94 -14.41
N GLY A 287 -20.85 23.42 -13.79
CA GLY A 287 -20.95 23.21 -12.34
C GLY A 287 -20.22 21.96 -11.84
N GLU A 288 -19.00 21.71 -12.30
CA GLU A 288 -18.22 20.50 -11.97
C GLU A 288 -17.62 20.57 -10.57
N ARG A 289 -18.18 19.78 -9.64
CA ARG A 289 -17.58 19.57 -8.31
C ARG A 289 -16.34 18.69 -8.41
N HIS A 290 -15.19 19.34 -8.65
CA HIS A 290 -13.87 18.73 -8.49
C HIS A 290 -13.63 18.40 -7.01
N LEU A 291 -13.76 17.12 -6.64
CA LEU A 291 -13.37 16.63 -5.31
C LEU A 291 -11.85 16.64 -5.18
N ARG A 292 -11.31 17.66 -4.50
CA ARG A 292 -9.88 17.74 -4.14
C ARG A 292 -9.68 17.19 -2.73
N TYR A 293 -8.67 16.34 -2.57
CA TYR A 293 -8.21 15.86 -1.27
C TYR A 293 -7.36 16.92 -0.56
N ASP A 294 -8.01 17.80 0.18
CA ASP A 294 -7.41 18.57 1.26
C ASP A 294 -8.40 18.56 2.45
N HIS A 295 -7.90 18.18 3.63
CA HIS A 295 -8.64 17.97 4.91
C HIS A 295 -9.49 16.69 5.05
N LEU A 296 -8.82 15.62 5.50
CA LEU A 296 -9.40 14.75 6.53
C LEU A 296 -9.12 15.40 7.91
N PRO A 297 -10.10 15.44 8.83
CA PRO A 297 -9.85 15.88 10.22
C PRO A 297 -9.06 14.81 10.99
N ASP A 298 -8.13 15.27 11.83
CA ASP A 298 -7.35 14.43 12.74
C ASP A 298 -8.27 13.79 13.81
N PRO A 299 -8.34 12.46 13.95
CA PRO A 299 -9.19 11.80 14.95
C PRO A 299 -8.55 11.86 16.35
N GLY A 300 -8.40 13.06 16.90
CA GLY A 300 -7.79 13.32 18.21
C GLY A 300 -8.37 14.54 18.92
N GLU A 301 -8.78 14.35 20.19
CA GLU A 301 -9.25 15.39 21.14
C GLU A 301 -10.63 16.02 20.86
N GLY A 302 -11.71 15.45 21.42
CA GLY A 302 -13.05 16.01 21.24
C GLY A 302 -14.18 15.62 22.22
N ALA A 303 -13.94 14.81 23.26
CA ALA A 303 -14.97 14.51 24.26
C ALA A 303 -14.39 14.11 25.64
N LEU A 304 -15.18 14.38 26.70
CA LEU A 304 -14.98 14.15 28.14
C LEU A 304 -14.49 15.35 28.97
N ARG A 305 -15.39 16.34 29.16
CA ARG A 305 -15.39 17.22 30.35
C ARG A 305 -16.59 16.87 31.24
N GLY A 306 -16.33 16.39 32.47
CA GLY A 306 -17.38 16.20 33.47
C GLY A 306 -16.97 15.44 34.74
N GLY A 307 -16.61 16.16 35.81
CA GLY A 307 -17.03 15.79 37.17
C GLY A 307 -16.13 14.96 38.11
N VAL A 308 -15.23 15.65 38.85
CA VAL A 308 -14.86 15.45 40.28
C VAL A 308 -14.09 14.16 40.73
N PRO A 309 -13.01 14.26 41.56
CA PRO A 309 -12.16 13.14 42.01
C PRO A 309 -12.50 12.63 43.44
N PRO A 310 -12.00 11.45 43.86
CA PRO A 310 -10.65 11.33 44.48
C PRO A 310 -9.90 10.06 43.95
N ALA A 311 -8.72 9.60 44.38
CA ALA A 311 -7.79 9.94 45.48
C ALA A 311 -6.31 9.65 45.06
N ARG A 312 -5.37 9.50 46.02
CA ARG A 312 -4.08 8.78 45.87
C ARG A 312 -3.83 7.91 47.12
N PRO A 313 -3.07 6.81 47.00
CA PRO A 313 -1.73 6.83 47.60
C PRO A 313 -0.59 6.35 46.68
N ARG A 314 0.64 6.63 47.14
CA ARG A 314 1.93 6.17 46.61
C ARG A 314 2.06 4.64 46.83
N ARG A 315 2.95 3.85 46.20
CA ARG A 315 4.36 4.11 45.81
C ARG A 315 4.87 2.95 44.92
N GLY A 316 5.78 3.25 43.97
CA GLY A 316 7.00 2.46 43.79
C GLY A 316 7.02 1.30 42.78
N LEU A 317 7.32 1.60 41.51
CA LEU A 317 8.01 0.68 40.58
C LEU A 317 8.79 1.54 39.57
N HIS A 318 10.04 1.16 39.30
CA HIS A 318 10.93 1.92 38.43
C HIS A 318 10.41 1.91 36.98
N ARG A 319 9.99 3.08 36.47
CA ARG A 319 9.69 3.23 35.04
C ARG A 319 11.02 3.31 34.27
N LEU A 320 11.29 2.29 33.45
CA LEU A 320 12.17 2.42 32.30
C LEU A 320 11.66 3.57 31.39
N PRO A 321 12.55 4.35 30.74
CA PRO A 321 12.14 5.45 29.88
C PRO A 321 11.36 4.92 28.67
N ARG A 322 10.04 5.15 28.66
CA ARG A 322 9.18 4.94 27.49
C ARG A 322 9.35 6.09 26.49
N HIS A 323 10.49 6.09 25.79
CA HIS A 323 10.65 6.80 24.53
C HIS A 323 11.15 5.81 23.47
N LEU A 324 10.27 4.88 23.10
CA LEU A 324 10.29 4.39 21.73
C LEU A 324 9.90 5.57 20.84
N PRO A 325 10.65 5.89 19.77
CA PRO A 325 10.10 6.74 18.72
C PRO A 325 8.82 6.05 18.20
N GLY A 326 7.76 6.83 18.01
CA GLY A 326 6.50 6.31 17.48
C GLY A 326 6.71 5.65 16.11
N PRO A 327 5.75 4.82 15.65
CA PRO A 327 5.87 4.18 14.34
C PRO A 327 6.13 5.25 13.28
N LEU A 328 7.32 5.19 12.68
CA LEU A 328 7.65 5.99 11.51
C LEU A 328 6.64 5.63 10.43
N LEU A 329 5.68 6.52 10.19
CA LEU A 329 4.79 6.50 9.04
C LEU A 329 5.60 6.79 7.77
N CYS A 330 6.49 5.84 7.44
CA CYS A 330 7.26 5.78 6.20
C CYS A 330 6.40 5.30 5.01
N GLY A 331 5.09 5.15 5.21
CA GLY A 331 4.15 4.61 4.21
C GLY A 331 3.91 5.51 3.00
N SER A 332 4.19 6.81 3.07
CA SER A 332 4.09 7.70 1.90
C SER A 332 5.43 7.80 1.16
N ARG A 333 6.50 8.22 1.83
CA ARG A 333 7.80 8.49 1.17
C ARG A 333 8.54 7.26 0.67
N VAL A 334 8.41 6.09 1.32
CA VAL A 334 9.03 4.85 0.81
C VAL A 334 8.22 4.30 -0.37
N GLN A 335 6.89 4.43 -0.34
CA GLN A 335 5.99 4.11 -1.46
C GLN A 335 6.24 5.02 -2.67
N GLU A 336 6.52 6.30 -2.42
CA GLU A 336 6.90 7.33 -3.41
C GLU A 336 8.26 7.02 -4.03
N MET A 337 9.25 6.64 -3.21
CA MET A 337 10.54 6.15 -3.72
C MET A 337 10.38 4.89 -4.58
N ILE A 338 9.64 3.89 -4.08
CA ILE A 338 9.37 2.63 -4.77
C ILE A 338 8.60 2.84 -6.07
N SER A 339 7.56 3.69 -6.09
CA SER A 339 6.80 3.99 -7.31
C SER A 339 7.68 4.68 -8.36
N ASN A 340 8.51 5.62 -7.94
CA ASN A 340 9.48 6.32 -8.80
C ASN A 340 10.72 5.46 -9.17
N PHE A 341 10.79 4.20 -8.72
CA PHE A 341 11.77 3.22 -9.19
C PHE A 341 11.22 2.30 -10.30
N PHE A 342 9.95 2.44 -10.71
CA PHE A 342 9.30 1.59 -11.71
C PHE A 342 8.94 2.27 -13.05
N ASP A 343 9.00 3.61 -13.13
CA ASP A 343 8.66 4.44 -14.30
C ASP A 343 9.85 5.33 -14.73
#